data_AF-A0A6A1Z707-F1
#
_entry.id   AF-A0A6A1Z707-F1
#
_cell.length_a   1.000
_cell.length_b   1.000
_cell.length_c   1.000
_cell.angle_alpha   90.00
_cell.angle_beta   90.00
_cell.angle_gamma   90.00
#
_symmetry.space_group_name_H-M   'P 1'
#
loop_
_entity.id
_entity.type
_entity.pdbx_description
1 polymer ?
#
loop_
_entity_poly.entity_id
_entity_poly.type
_entity_poly.pdbx_seq_one_letter_code
_entity_poly.pdbx_strand_id
1 'polypeptide(L)'
;MNDVAKLAEVGRGTVSNYINGQKVKEENRLKIQKAIDELGYVPNLQAKELRTSINTEVVFIVPTNWTPFFSEMIFYMQNILS
;
A
#
# COMPACT_ATOMS: atom_id res chain seq x y z
N MET A 1 8.32 3.22 11.26
CA MET A 1 7.23 2.68 12.12
C MET A 1 7.63 2.62 13.59
N ASN A 2 8.77 2.02 13.97
CA ASN A 2 9.21 2.01 15.37
C ASN A 2 9.51 3.41 15.89
N ASP A 3 10.16 4.24 15.08
CA ASP A 3 10.53 5.61 15.49
C ASP A 3 9.29 6.50 15.60
N VAL A 4 8.34 6.36 14.66
CA VAL A 4 7.02 6.98 14.74
C VAL A 4 6.27 6.56 16.01
N ALA A 5 6.29 5.27 16.37
CA ALA A 5 5.64 4.76 17.57
C ALA A 5 6.26 5.32 18.85
N LYS A 6 7.59 5.44 18.89
CA LYS A 6 8.31 6.06 20.01
C LYS A 6 7.99 7.55 20.14
N LEU A 7 8.02 8.29 19.04
CA LEU A 7 7.78 9.73 19.03
C LEU A 7 6.32 10.08 19.32
N ALA A 8 5.38 9.28 18.84
CA ALA A 8 3.95 9.46 19.10
C ALA A 8 3.47 8.87 20.44
N GLU A 9 4.36 8.25 21.23
CA GLU A 9 4.07 7.59 22.50
C GLU A 9 2.94 6.54 22.42
N VAL A 10 2.92 5.76 21.33
CA VAL A 10 1.92 4.72 21.10
C VAL A 10 2.56 3.38 20.78
N GLY A 11 1.79 2.30 20.94
CA GLY A 11 2.24 0.97 20.51
C GLY A 11 2.40 0.87 19.00
N ARG A 12 3.34 0.01 18.55
CA ARG A 12 3.58 -0.27 17.11
C ARG A 12 2.31 -0.73 16.38
N GLY A 13 1.43 -1.45 17.06
CA GLY A 13 0.12 -1.88 16.54
C GLY A 13 -0.83 -0.72 16.26
N THR A 14 -0.84 0.31 17.11
CA THR A 14 -1.67 1.51 16.92
C THR A 14 -1.22 2.31 15.69
N VAL A 15 0.09 2.44 15.49
CA VAL A 15 0.66 3.05 14.27
C VAL A 15 0.33 2.22 13.03
N SER A 16 0.38 0.88 13.14
CA SER A 16 -0.04 -0.01 12.04
C SER A 16 -1.51 0.17 11.68
N ASN A 17 -2.39 0.26 12.67
CA ASN A 17 -3.82 0.46 12.45
C ASN A 17 -4.08 1.82 11.76
N TYR A 18 -3.40 2.88 12.20
CA TYR A 18 -3.48 4.19 11.56
C TYR A 18 -3.03 4.16 10.10
N ILE A 19 -1.85 3.57 9.81
CA ILE A 19 -1.33 3.46 8.43
C ILE A 19 -2.22 2.57 7.55
N ASN A 20 -2.88 1.56 8.13
CA ASN A 20 -3.81 0.69 7.44
C ASN A 20 -5.24 1.26 7.33
N GLY A 21 -5.48 2.50 7.77
CA GLY A 21 -6.80 3.15 7.71
C GLY A 21 -7.83 2.58 8.68
N GLN A 22 -7.43 1.79 9.67
CA GLN A 22 -8.32 1.28 10.71
C GLN A 22 -8.61 2.36 11.77
N LYS A 23 -9.76 2.24 12.45
CA LYS A 23 -10.16 3.18 13.50
C LYS A 23 -9.15 3.19 14.66
N VAL A 24 -8.65 4.38 14.96
CA VAL A 24 -7.85 4.71 16.15
C VAL A 24 -8.46 5.93 16.83
N LYS A 25 -8.22 6.07 18.15
CA LYS A 25 -8.67 7.24 18.90
C LYS A 25 -8.12 8.53 18.27
N GLU A 26 -8.94 9.58 18.22
CA GLU A 26 -8.54 10.84 17.59
C GLU A 26 -7.29 11.47 18.22
N GLU A 27 -7.13 11.36 19.53
CA GLU A 27 -5.92 11.82 20.23
C GLU A 27 -4.65 11.12 19.68
N ASN A 28 -4.72 9.80 19.51
CA ASN A 28 -3.61 9.02 18.97
C ASN A 28 -3.40 9.33 17.49
N ARG A 29 -4.47 9.59 16.74
CA ARG A 29 -4.41 9.97 15.32
C ARG A 29 -3.58 11.23 15.13
N LEU A 30 -3.84 12.26 15.94
CA LEU A 30 -3.10 13.53 15.94
C LEU A 30 -1.62 13.34 16.33
N LYS A 31 -1.33 12.58 17.39
CA LYS A 31 0.05 12.28 17.81
C LYS A 31 0.84 11.56 16.71
N ILE A 32 0.22 10.56 16.08
CA ILE A 32 0.84 9.78 15.00
C ILE A 32 1.07 10.65 13.76
N GLN A 33 0.10 11.47 13.35
CA GLN A 33 0.26 12.38 12.22
C GLN A 33 1.45 13.32 12.44
N LYS A 34 1.51 13.98 13.60
CA LYS A 34 2.58 14.90 13.94
C LYS A 34 3.96 14.21 13.93
N ALA A 35 4.04 13.00 14.48
CA ALA A 35 5.27 12.21 14.47
C ALA A 35 5.69 11.77 13.06
N ILE A 36 4.73 11.47 12.16
CA ILE A 36 5.01 11.14 10.76
C ILE A 36 5.55 12.36 10.02
N ASP A 37 4.94 13.53 10.23
CA ASP A 37 5.35 14.79 9.59
C ASP A 37 6.76 15.21 10.06
N GLU A 38 7.04 15.08 11.36
CA GLU A 38 8.33 15.43 11.95
C GLU A 38 9.46 14.48 11.53
N LEU A 39 9.17 13.19 11.39
CA LEU A 39 10.15 12.19 10.95
C LEU A 39 10.25 12.05 9.43
N GLY A 40 9.38 12.71 8.66
CA GLY A 40 9.26 12.52 7.21
C GLY A 40 8.98 11.06 6.83
N TYR A 41 8.23 10.34 7.67
CA TYR A 41 8.04 8.90 7.50
C TYR A 41 7.12 8.60 6.31
N VAL A 42 7.69 8.14 5.20
CA VAL A 42 6.92 7.66 4.05
C VAL A 42 6.68 6.15 4.20
N PRO A 43 5.42 5.68 4.32
CA PRO A 43 5.15 4.26 4.33
C PRO A 43 5.58 3.63 3.00
N ASN A 44 6.45 2.62 3.08
CA ASN A 44 6.90 1.90 1.89
C ASN A 44 5.75 1.03 1.34
N LEU A 45 5.23 1.39 0.17
CA LEU A 45 4.15 0.69 -0.52
C LEU A 45 4.56 -0.76 -0.89
N GLN A 46 5.82 -0.99 -1.26
CA GLN A 46 6.33 -2.33 -1.60
C GLN A 46 6.29 -3.28 -0.38
N ALA A 47 6.56 -2.75 0.82
CA ALA A 47 6.45 -3.51 2.07
C ALA A 47 5.00 -3.76 2.50
N LYS A 48 4.05 -2.91 2.05
CA LYS A 48 2.61 -3.10 2.25
C LYS A 48 2.08 -4.23 1.36
N GLU A 49 2.51 -4.30 0.10
CA GLU A 49 2.15 -5.36 -0.84
C GLU A 49 2.63 -6.73 -0.34
N LEU A 50 3.90 -6.81 0.09
CA LEU A 50 4.48 -8.05 0.62
C LEU A 50 3.76 -8.60 1.86
N ARG A 51 3.21 -7.73 2.71
CA ARG A 51 2.62 -8.10 4.01
C ARG A 51 1.11 -8.28 3.97
N THR A 52 0.44 -7.68 2.99
CA THR A 52 -1.03 -7.77 2.84
C THR A 52 -1.44 -8.94 1.94
N SER A 53 -0.52 -9.50 1.15
CA SER A 53 -0.80 -10.62 0.21
C SER A 53 -1.94 -10.32 -0.78
N ILE A 54 -2.31 -9.05 -0.92
CA ILE A 54 -3.24 -8.53 -1.92
C ILE A 54 -2.35 -7.88 -2.98
N ASN A 55 -1.88 -8.69 -3.93
CA ASN A 55 -1.31 -8.18 -5.15
C ASN A 55 -2.44 -7.55 -5.96
N THR A 56 -2.34 -6.26 -6.24
CA THR A 56 -3.23 -5.59 -7.21
C THR A 56 -2.70 -5.78 -8.64
N GLU A 57 -1.69 -6.63 -8.81
CA GLU A 57 -1.02 -6.90 -10.08
C GLU A 57 -1.67 -8.11 -10.76
N VAL A 58 -2.01 -7.95 -12.04
CA VAL A 58 -2.56 -9.01 -12.89
C VAL A 58 -1.49 -9.39 -13.92
N VAL A 59 -1.10 -10.67 -13.95
CA VAL A 59 -0.06 -11.18 -14.87
C VAL A 59 -0.72 -11.96 -16.02
N PHE A 60 -0.41 -11.57 -17.25
CA PHE A 60 -0.84 -12.29 -18.46
C PHE A 60 0.30 -13.15 -19.02
N ILE A 61 0.09 -14.47 -19.09
CA ILE A 61 1.03 -15.41 -19.73
C ILE A 61 0.43 -15.78 -21.09
N VAL A 62 1.01 -15.24 -22.16
CA VAL A 62 0.59 -15.51 -23.55
C VAL A 62 1.73 -16.12 -24.36
N PRO A 63 1.46 -16.95 -25.38
CA PRO A 63 2.49 -17.58 -26.20
C PRO A 63 3.37 -16.57 -26.97
N THR A 64 2.77 -15.48 -27.43
CA THR A 64 3.44 -14.37 -28.11
C THR A 64 2.53 -13.15 -28.15
N ASN A 65 3.10 -11.95 -28.14
CA ASN A 65 2.39 -10.69 -28.36
C ASN A 65 2.44 -10.23 -29.83
N TRP A 66 3.06 -11.01 -30.73
CA TRP A 66 3.20 -10.66 -32.16
C TRP A 66 2.00 -11.04 -33.02
N THR A 67 1.09 -11.88 -32.54
CA THR A 67 -0.16 -12.13 -33.25
C THR A 67 -1.18 -11.04 -32.90
N PRO A 68 -1.88 -10.45 -33.88
CA PRO A 68 -2.86 -9.39 -33.64
C PRO A 68 -3.93 -9.77 -32.60
N PHE A 69 -4.29 -11.06 -32.55
CA PHE A 69 -5.25 -11.59 -31.58
C PHE A 69 -4.81 -11.36 -30.11
N PHE A 70 -3.58 -11.71 -29.74
CA PHE A 70 -3.13 -11.55 -28.36
C PHE A 70 -2.87 -10.08 -28.01
N SER A 71 -2.41 -9.26 -28.97
CA SER A 71 -2.22 -7.83 -28.76
C SER A 71 -3.54 -7.11 -28.47
N GLU A 72 -4.58 -7.38 -29.26
CA GLU A 72 -5.91 -6.78 -29.09
C GLU A 72 -6.56 -7.22 -27.79
N MET A 73 -6.45 -8.51 -27.45
CA MET A 73 -6.94 -9.05 -26.18
C MET A 73 -6.26 -8.39 -24.97
N ILE A 74 -4.92 -8.29 -24.95
CA ILE A 74 -4.18 -7.67 -23.85
C ILE A 74 -4.58 -6.19 -23.68
N PHE A 75 -4.76 -5.47 -24.78
CA PHE A 75 -5.19 -4.06 -24.75
C PHE A 75 -6.54 -3.88 -24.04
N TYR A 76 -7.56 -4.68 -24.40
CA TYR A 76 -8.87 -4.59 -23.76
C TYR A 76 -8.84 -5.04 -22.29
N MET A 77 -8.10 -6.10 -21.97
CA MET A 77 -7.97 -6.57 -20.59
C MET A 77 -7.29 -5.51 -19.71
N GLN A 78 -6.21 -4.88 -20.19
CA GLN A 78 -5.56 -3.78 -19.49
C GLN A 78 -6.54 -2.65 -19.22
N ASN A 79 -7.31 -2.22 -20.22
CA ASN A 79 -8.24 -1.10 -20.11
C ASN A 79 -9.41 -1.33 -19.13
N ILE A 80 -9.82 -2.58 -18.91
CA ILE A 80 -10.88 -2.94 -17.94
C ILE A 80 -10.33 -3.03 -16.51
N LEU A 81 -9.06 -3.43 -16.37
CA LEU A 81 -8.43 -3.67 -15.07
C LEU A 81 -7.73 -2.43 -14.50
N SER A 82 -7.43 -1.44 -15.33
CA SER A 82 -6.92 -0.11 -14.94
C SER A 82 -8.02 0.79 -14.40
#